data_AF-A0A4S2EBD7-F1
#
_entry.id   AF-A0A4S2EBD7-F1
#
_cell.length_a   1.000
_cell.length_b   1.000
_cell.length_c   1.000
_cell.angle_alpha   90.00
_cell.angle_beta   90.00
_cell.angle_gamma   90.00
#
_symmetry.space_group_name_H-M   'P 1'
#
loop_
_entity.id
_entity.type
_entity.pdbx_description
1 polymer ?
#
loop_
_entity_poly.entity_id
_entity_poly.type
_entity_poly.pdbx_seq_one_letter_code
_entity_poly.pdbx_strand_id
1 'polypeptide(L)'
;MTQVHFTLNNKEIQSIIEHSVKDDVSKNILTTIFNQLMENQRTEYIQADDYERSESRQSQRNGYYERDFTTRVGTLELKVPRTRDGEFAPTVFERYQRN
;
A
#
# COMPACT_ATOMS: atom_id res chain seq x y z
N MET A 1 -18.90 -3.79 -5.60
CA MET A 1 -17.71 -4.56 -6.03
C MET A 1 -16.72 -3.55 -6.58
N THR A 2 -15.62 -3.31 -5.88
CA THR A 2 -14.60 -2.30 -6.21
C THR A 2 -13.70 -2.83 -7.32
N GLN A 3 -13.54 -2.06 -8.40
CA GLN A 3 -12.65 -2.39 -9.51
C GLN A 3 -11.35 -1.60 -9.31
N VAL A 4 -10.29 -2.28 -8.88
CA VAL A 4 -8.97 -1.65 -8.65
C VAL A 4 -8.18 -1.68 -9.96
N HIS A 5 -7.92 -0.52 -10.55
CA HIS A 5 -7.03 -0.40 -11.70
C HIS A 5 -5.58 -0.28 -11.23
N PHE A 6 -4.82 -1.38 -11.35
CA PHE A 6 -3.39 -1.38 -11.06
C PHE A 6 -2.62 -0.83 -12.26
N THR A 7 -1.94 0.30 -12.07
CA THR A 7 -0.97 0.82 -13.05
C THR A 7 0.43 0.38 -12.61
N LEU A 8 0.99 -0.63 -13.27
CA LEU A 8 2.40 -1.02 -13.11
C LEU A 8 3.24 -0.19 -14.08
N ASN A 9 4.27 0.50 -13.57
CA ASN A 9 5.14 1.30 -14.42
C ASN A 9 6.04 0.40 -15.27
N ASN A 10 6.32 0.78 -16.52
CA ASN A 10 7.17 -0.01 -17.43
C ASN A 10 8.57 -0.33 -16.84
N LYS A 11 9.12 0.58 -16.02
CA LYS A 11 10.40 0.37 -15.32
C LYS A 11 10.32 -0.70 -14.23
N GLU A 12 9.19 -0.80 -13.54
CA GLU A 12 8.94 -1.82 -12.52
C GLU A 12 8.84 -3.19 -13.20
N ILE A 13 8.10 -3.28 -14.31
CA ILE A 13 8.00 -4.49 -15.15
C ILE A 13 9.38 -4.94 -15.64
N GLN A 14 10.21 -4.00 -16.10
CA GLN A 14 11.54 -4.32 -16.60
C GLN A 14 12.48 -4.83 -15.48
N SER A 15 12.43 -4.20 -14.30
CA SER A 15 13.19 -4.68 -13.13
C SER A 15 12.76 -6.08 -12.66
N ILE A 16 11.47 -6.40 -12.80
CA ILE A 16 10.88 -7.71 -12.49
C ILE A 16 11.42 -8.80 -13.43
N ILE A 17 11.55 -8.49 -14.72
CA ILE A 17 12.03 -9.45 -15.74
C ILE A 17 13.53 -9.72 -15.58
N GLU A 18 14.32 -8.71 -15.20
CA GLU A 18 15.78 -8.82 -15.09
C GLU A 18 16.24 -9.66 -13.89
N HIS A 19 15.47 -9.75 -12.80
CA HIS A 19 15.88 -10.38 -11.53
C HIS A 19 15.21 -11.73 -11.25
N SER A 20 15.02 -12.58 -12.27
CA SER A 20 14.25 -13.83 -12.17
C SER A 20 14.80 -14.88 -11.16
N VAL A 21 14.43 -14.72 -9.89
CA VAL A 21 14.25 -15.79 -8.90
C VAL A 21 12.77 -15.75 -8.51
N LYS A 22 12.03 -16.85 -8.70
CA LYS A 22 10.55 -16.88 -8.65
C LYS A 22 9.94 -16.22 -7.41
N ASP A 23 10.62 -16.34 -6.27
CA ASP A 23 10.13 -15.83 -4.99
C ASP A 23 10.40 -14.32 -4.81
N ASP A 24 11.55 -13.82 -5.30
CA ASP A 24 11.89 -12.39 -5.21
C ASP A 24 10.98 -11.52 -6.10
N VAL A 25 10.63 -12.02 -7.29
CA VAL A 25 9.66 -11.36 -8.17
C VAL A 25 8.29 -11.29 -7.49
N SER A 26 7.83 -12.41 -6.92
CA SER A 26 6.54 -12.48 -6.24
C SER A 26 6.49 -11.54 -5.03
N LYS A 27 7.56 -11.51 -4.24
CA LYS A 27 7.73 -10.59 -3.10
C LYS A 27 7.65 -9.13 -3.54
N ASN A 28 8.38 -8.73 -4.59
CA ASN A 28 8.38 -7.36 -5.08
C ASN A 28 7.00 -6.93 -5.61
N ILE A 29 6.34 -7.79 -6.39
CA ILE A 29 5.00 -7.53 -6.92
C ILE A 29 4.00 -7.33 -5.79
N LEU A 30 3.95 -8.24 -4.82
CA LEU A 30 3.02 -8.12 -3.69
C LEU A 30 3.31 -6.89 -2.83
N THR A 31 4.58 -6.55 -2.64
CA THR A 31 4.99 -5.35 -1.90
C THR A 31 4.47 -4.08 -2.58
N THR A 32 4.65 -3.96 -3.90
CA THR A 32 4.13 -2.81 -4.68
C THR A 32 2.61 -2.75 -4.63
N ILE A 33 1.93 -3.89 -4.85
CA ILE A 33 0.46 -3.96 -4.85
C ILE A 33 -0.10 -3.57 -3.48
N PHE A 34 0.44 -4.11 -2.39
CA PHE A 34 -0.06 -3.78 -1.06
C PHE A 34 0.21 -2.33 -0.68
N ASN A 35 1.38 -1.78 -1.01
CA ASN A 35 1.65 -0.36 -0.76
C ASN A 35 0.67 0.55 -1.54
N GLN A 36 0.42 0.26 -2.82
CA GLN A 36 -0.56 1.00 -3.62
C GLN A 36 -1.99 0.86 -3.10
N LEU A 37 -2.39 -0.37 -2.73
CA LEU A 37 -3.72 -0.63 -2.19
C LEU A 37 -3.95 0.15 -0.89
N MET A 38 -3.00 0.12 0.04
CA MET A 38 -3.10 0.87 1.29
C MET A 38 -3.12 2.38 1.07
N GLU A 39 -2.37 2.89 0.09
CA GLU A 39 -2.38 4.31 -0.28
C GLU A 39 -3.75 4.74 -0.80
N ASN A 40 -4.35 3.95 -1.69
CA ASN A 40 -5.69 4.20 -2.21
C ASN A 40 -6.74 4.16 -1.09
N GLN A 41 -6.65 3.18 -0.18
CA GLN A 41 -7.53 3.10 0.99
C GLN A 41 -7.40 4.34 1.89
N ARG A 42 -6.18 4.87 2.08
CA ARG A 42 -6.00 6.12 2.82
C ARG A 42 -6.70 7.28 2.11
N THR A 43 -6.57 7.38 0.79
CA THR A 43 -7.21 8.45 0.01
C THR A 43 -8.73 8.37 0.09
N GLU A 44 -9.31 7.17 -0.03
CA GLU A 44 -10.75 6.93 0.15
C GLU A 44 -11.22 7.32 1.54
N TYR A 45 -10.47 6.94 2.59
CA TYR A 45 -10.77 7.33 3.96
C TYR A 45 -10.72 8.86 4.17
N ILE A 46 -9.70 9.53 3.61
CA ILE A 46 -9.54 10.99 3.72
C ILE A 46 -10.65 11.73 2.95
N GLN A 47 -11.22 11.12 1.90
CA GLN A 47 -12.17 11.74 0.96
C GLN A 47 -11.60 12.97 0.24
N ALA A 48 -10.29 12.96 -0.01
CA ALA A 48 -9.59 13.96 -0.80
C ALA A 48 -8.27 13.41 -1.34
N ASP A 49 -7.98 13.73 -2.59
CA ASP A 49 -6.71 13.44 -3.25
C ASP A 49 -5.56 14.27 -2.66
N ASP A 50 -4.36 14.06 -3.18
CA ASP A 50 -3.18 14.82 -2.80
C ASP A 50 -3.32 16.30 -3.15
N TYR A 51 -3.13 17.14 -2.14
CA TYR A 51 -3.27 18.60 -2.21
C TYR A 51 -4.65 19.11 -2.67
N GLU A 52 -5.66 18.25 -2.79
CA GLU A 52 -7.01 18.63 -3.20
C GLU A 52 -7.72 19.44 -2.11
N ARG A 53 -8.37 20.55 -2.46
CA ARG A 53 -9.25 21.25 -1.52
C ARG A 53 -10.66 20.66 -1.65
N SER A 54 -11.10 19.95 -0.61
CA SER A 54 -12.44 19.39 -0.54
C SER A 54 -13.07 19.70 0.82
N GLU A 55 -14.33 20.12 0.80
CA GLU A 55 -15.15 20.32 2.00
C GLU A 55 -15.52 18.99 2.68
N SER A 56 -15.46 17.85 1.96
CA SER A 56 -15.73 16.52 2.52
C SER A 56 -14.53 15.88 3.20
N ARG A 57 -13.37 16.57 3.24
CA ARG A 57 -12.13 16.02 3.78
C ARG A 57 -12.29 15.66 5.25
N GLN A 58 -12.09 14.38 5.57
CA GLN A 58 -12.27 13.86 6.94
C GLN A 58 -10.99 13.92 7.77
N SER A 59 -9.82 13.77 7.12
CA SER A 59 -8.54 13.68 7.81
C SER A 59 -7.38 14.23 6.98
N GLN A 60 -6.15 14.10 7.48
CA GLN A 60 -4.93 14.55 6.82
C GLN A 60 -3.89 13.44 6.75
N ARG A 61 -3.09 13.41 5.67
CA ARG A 61 -1.96 12.48 5.53
C ARG A 61 -0.89 12.80 6.57
N ASN A 62 -0.35 11.77 7.24
CA ASN A 62 0.63 11.92 8.33
C ASN A 62 1.85 10.99 8.15
N GLY A 63 2.35 10.94 6.92
CA GLY A 63 3.48 10.10 6.53
C GLY A 63 3.17 8.61 6.61
N TYR A 64 4.21 7.82 6.92
CA TYR A 64 4.20 6.36 6.89
C TYR A 64 4.96 5.79 8.08
N TYR A 65 4.73 4.52 8.38
CA TYR A 65 5.64 3.69 9.17
C TYR A 65 6.01 2.43 8.40
N GLU A 66 7.20 1.90 8.67
CA GLU A 66 7.67 0.66 8.04
C GLU A 66 7.18 -0.55 8.84
N ARG A 67 6.79 -1.60 8.14
CA ARG A 67 6.29 -2.83 8.74
C ARG A 67 6.66 -4.04 7.90
N ASP A 68 7.24 -5.03 8.56
CA ASP A 68 7.44 -6.36 7.99
C ASP A 68 6.14 -7.17 8.05
N PHE A 69 5.80 -7.83 6.93
CA PHE A 69 4.64 -8.70 6.83
C PHE A 69 5.01 -10.04 6.20
N THR A 70 5.02 -11.09 7.01
CA THR A 70 5.40 -12.44 6.57
C THR A 70 4.26 -13.09 5.80
N THR A 71 4.54 -13.45 4.54
CA THR A 71 3.64 -14.19 3.66
C THR A 71 4.29 -15.49 3.22
N ARG A 72 3.55 -16.32 2.46
CA ARG A 72 4.09 -17.60 1.95
C ARG A 72 5.29 -17.44 1.01
N VAL A 73 5.37 -16.30 0.31
CA VAL A 73 6.47 -16.00 -0.62
C VAL A 73 7.63 -15.25 0.05
N GLY A 74 7.57 -15.06 1.37
CA GLY A 74 8.57 -14.36 2.15
C GLY A 74 8.02 -13.14 2.90
N THR A 75 8.91 -12.45 3.61
CA THR A 75 8.61 -11.21 4.35
C THR A 75 8.58 -10.02 3.41
N LEU A 76 7.45 -9.31 3.36
CA LEU A 76 7.25 -8.08 2.60
C LEU A 76 7.57 -6.87 3.48
N GLU A 77 8.33 -5.92 2.94
CA GLU A 77 8.64 -4.64 3.61
C GLU A 77 7.63 -3.59 3.17
N LEU A 78 6.64 -3.32 4.03
CA LEU A 78 5.51 -2.46 3.70
C LEU A 78 5.68 -1.05 4.28
N LYS A 79 5.27 -0.04 3.50
CA LYS A 79 5.21 1.37 3.93
C LYS A 79 3.76 1.71 4.24
N VAL A 80 3.37 1.52 5.50
CA VAL A 80 1.97 1.63 5.90
C VAL A 80 1.59 3.11 6.09
N PRO A 81 0.57 3.61 5.35
CA PRO A 81 0.15 4.99 5.44
C PRO A 81 -0.49 5.33 6.80
N ARG A 82 -0.26 6.54 7.28
CA ARG A 82 -0.90 7.09 8.49
C ARG A 82 -1.76 8.30 8.17
N THR A 83 -2.80 8.46 8.96
CA THR A 83 -3.63 9.67 9.03
C THR A 83 -3.36 10.44 10.31
N ARG A 84 -3.77 11.71 10.35
CA ARG A 84 -3.53 12.61 11.48
C ARG A 84 -4.40 12.27 12.69
N ASP A 85 -5.62 11.80 12.47
CA ASP A 85 -6.55 11.32 13.52
C ASP A 85 -6.12 9.99 14.14
N GLY A 86 -5.32 9.18 13.44
CA GLY A 86 -4.91 7.85 13.88
C GLY A 86 -6.00 6.79 13.83
N GLU A 87 -7.11 7.06 13.14
CA GLU A 87 -8.27 6.16 13.05
C GLU A 87 -8.23 5.27 11.80
N PHE A 88 -7.46 5.64 10.79
CA PHE A 88 -7.25 4.82 9.60
C PHE A 88 -6.46 3.54 9.90
N ALA A 89 -6.96 2.42 9.41
CA ALA A 89 -6.23 1.16 9.34
C ALA A 89 -6.44 0.51 7.95
N PRO A 90 -5.38 0.05 7.27
CA PRO A 90 -5.51 -0.64 6.00
C PRO A 90 -6.17 -2.02 6.18
N THR A 91 -6.79 -2.53 5.13
CA THR A 91 -7.45 -3.85 5.17
C THR A 91 -6.51 -5.03 4.86
N VAL A 92 -5.24 -4.76 4.54
CA VAL A 92 -4.25 -5.80 4.18
C VAL A 92 -3.96 -6.75 5.34
N PHE A 93 -4.08 -6.26 6.58
CA PHE A 93 -3.87 -7.01 7.81
C PHE A 93 -4.75 -6.44 8.92
N GLU A 94 -5.01 -7.21 9.98
CA GLU A 94 -5.75 -6.68 11.13
C GLU A 94 -4.92 -5.68 11.93
N ARG A 95 -5.61 -4.75 12.61
CA ARG A 95 -4.95 -3.79 13.51
C ARG A 95 -4.24 -4.58 14.61
N TYR A 96 -2.95 -4.29 14.79
CA TYR A 96 -2.05 -4.97 15.74
C TYR A 96 -1.72 -6.44 15.44
N GLN A 97 -2.13 -7.00 14.30
CA GLN A 97 -1.61 -8.30 13.87
C GLN A 97 -0.09 -8.23 13.79
N ARG A 98 0.65 -9.24 14.28
CA ARG A 98 2.12 -9.29 14.20
C ARG A 98 2.65 -10.55 13.52
N ASN A 99 1.82 -11.60 13.41
CA ASN A 99 2.08 -12.85 12.68
C ASN A 99 0.77 -13.35 12.06
#